data_AF-A0A7R8H4S7-F1
#
_entry.id   AF-A0A7R8H4S7-F1
#
_cell.length_a   1.000
_cell.length_b   1.000
_cell.length_c   1.000
_cell.angle_alpha   90.00
_cell.angle_beta   90.00
_cell.angle_gamma   90.00
#
_symmetry.space_group_name_H-M   'P 1'
#
loop_
_entity.id
_entity.type
_entity.pdbx_description
1 polymer ?
#
loop_
_entity_poly.entity_id
_entity_poly.type
_entity_poly.pdbx_seq_one_letter_code
_entity_poly.pdbx_strand_id
1 'polypeptide(L)'
;MAAKEKEAKESKLRELAQKAREERAGLRKPHSGDSEAHERDELRQERHRERARQRNLDRAAPERRSKADRNRERDISEQIALGVPAKTASSGEGLFDSRLFNQSRGLDSGFNDDEGYNVYSEAWRKESNIANSIYRPTKNVDKDLYGEDLDELRKTNRFVPDKEFSGTDRAGVSRSGPVQFEREEDDPFNIDQFLNTAKRGSTKRGKEEHEDRRDNRKRRKDY
;
A
#
# COMPACT_ATOMS: atom_id res chain seq x y z
N MET A 1 -0.15 62.17 7.85
CA MET A 1 -1.36 61.39 7.51
C MET A 1 -1.12 59.88 7.60
N ALA A 2 -0.04 59.34 7.02
CA ALA A 2 0.27 57.90 7.07
C ALA A 2 0.45 57.32 8.49
N ALA A 3 1.05 58.07 9.42
CA ALA A 3 1.21 57.62 10.81
C ALA A 3 -0.13 57.49 11.55
N LYS A 4 -1.06 58.44 11.34
CA LYS A 4 -2.42 58.40 11.91
C LYS A 4 -3.24 57.24 11.36
N GLU A 5 -3.03 56.88 10.09
CA GLU A 5 -3.69 55.73 9.47
C GLU A 5 -3.13 54.40 9.99
N LYS A 6 -1.82 54.33 10.24
CA LYS A 6 -1.19 53.17 10.88
C LYS A 6 -1.67 52.99 12.32
N GLU A 7 -1.74 54.07 13.08
CA GLU A 7 -2.28 54.07 14.45
C GLU A 7 -3.76 53.66 14.48
N ALA A 8 -4.57 54.12 13.52
CA ALA A 8 -5.97 53.70 13.39
C ALA A 8 -6.12 52.21 13.01
N LYS A 9 -5.21 51.67 12.19
CA LYS A 9 -5.18 50.24 11.86
C LYS A 9 -4.73 49.41 13.06
N GLU A 10 -3.74 49.89 13.81
CA GLU A 10 -3.24 49.24 15.02
C GLU A 10 -4.27 49.25 16.15
N SER A 11 -4.97 50.36 16.37
CA SER A 11 -6.06 50.44 17.35
C SER A 11 -7.21 49.51 16.99
N LYS A 12 -7.61 49.46 15.71
CA LYS A 12 -8.65 48.55 15.22
C LYS A 12 -8.27 47.08 15.38
N LEU A 13 -7.01 46.72 15.10
CA LEU A 13 -6.51 45.35 15.29
C LEU A 13 -6.44 44.99 16.78
N ARG A 14 -6.07 45.95 17.64
CA ARG A 14 -6.03 45.78 19.08
C ARG A 14 -7.42 45.58 19.67
N GLU A 15 -8.41 46.36 19.23
CA GLU A 15 -9.81 46.20 19.63
C GLU A 15 -10.37 44.86 19.19
N LEU A 16 -10.09 44.43 17.95
CA LEU A 16 -10.52 43.13 17.44
C LEU A 16 -9.87 41.97 18.22
N ALA A 17 -8.59 42.08 18.55
CA ALA A 17 -7.89 41.09 19.37
C ALA A 17 -8.41 41.07 20.82
N GLN A 18 -8.77 42.23 21.38
CA GLN A 18 -9.37 42.31 22.71
C GLN A 18 -10.76 41.68 22.73
N LYS A 19 -11.61 41.98 21.73
CA LYS A 19 -12.93 41.37 21.56
C LYS A 19 -12.86 39.84 21.42
N ALA A 20 -11.90 39.33 20.62
CA ALA A 20 -11.68 37.89 20.48
C ALA A 20 -11.21 37.22 21.78
N ARG A 21 -10.44 37.93 22.62
CA ARG A 21 -10.04 37.43 23.95
C ARG A 21 -11.20 37.44 24.94
N GLU A 22 -12.03 38.47 24.93
CA GLU A 22 -13.22 38.55 25.78
C GLU A 22 -14.24 37.45 25.41
N GLU A 23 -14.43 37.20 24.11
CA GLU A 23 -15.24 36.09 23.60
C GLU A 23 -14.68 34.72 24.03
N ARG A 24 -13.36 34.53 23.91
CA ARG A 24 -12.69 33.29 24.34
C ARG A 24 -12.68 33.11 25.86
N ALA A 25 -12.61 34.20 26.62
CA ALA A 25 -12.59 34.17 28.09
C ALA A 25 -13.99 33.98 28.69
N GLY A 26 -15.06 33.98 27.88
CA GLY A 26 -16.44 33.76 28.35
C GLY A 26 -16.95 34.83 29.33
N LEU A 27 -16.22 35.93 29.50
CA LEU A 27 -16.54 37.02 30.43
C LEU A 27 -17.52 38.00 29.76
N ARG A 28 -18.69 37.50 29.34
CA ARG A 28 -19.82 38.40 29.05
C ARG A 28 -20.31 38.93 30.40
N LYS A 29 -20.00 40.18 30.74
CA LYS A 29 -20.73 40.92 31.78
C LYS A 29 -22.23 40.76 31.47
N PRO A 30 -23.10 40.45 32.45
CA PRO A 30 -24.53 40.41 32.22
C PRO A 30 -25.03 41.86 32.05
N HIS A 31 -24.83 42.41 30.86
CA HIS A 31 -25.49 43.62 30.42
C HIS A 31 -26.89 43.24 29.97
N SER A 32 -27.88 43.66 30.76
CA SER A 32 -29.31 43.83 30.48
C SER A 32 -29.88 43.02 29.31
N GLY A 33 -30.90 42.20 29.57
CA GLY A 33 -31.61 41.38 28.56
C GLY A 33 -32.18 42.11 27.34
N ASP A 34 -32.15 43.45 27.29
CA ASP A 34 -32.45 44.24 26.10
C ASP A 34 -31.35 44.16 25.02
N SER A 35 -30.10 43.96 25.40
CA SER A 35 -28.94 43.97 24.47
C SER A 35 -28.99 42.78 23.51
N GLU A 36 -29.30 41.58 24.02
CA GLU A 36 -29.32 40.34 23.24
C GLU A 36 -30.54 40.25 22.31
N ALA A 37 -31.66 40.85 22.71
CA ALA A 37 -32.82 41.00 21.84
C ALA A 37 -32.52 41.95 20.67
N HIS A 38 -31.86 43.08 20.96
CA HIS A 38 -31.39 44.02 19.94
C HIS A 38 -30.39 43.38 18.99
N GLU A 39 -29.37 42.67 19.49
CA GLU A 39 -28.38 41.97 18.68
C GLU A 39 -29.03 40.93 17.74
N ARG A 40 -30.04 40.20 18.23
CA ARG A 40 -30.77 39.22 17.42
C ARG A 40 -31.61 39.89 16.33
N ASP A 41 -32.24 41.02 16.63
CA ASP A 41 -33.02 41.78 15.66
C ASP A 41 -32.12 42.48 14.63
N GLU A 42 -30.97 42.97 15.04
CA GLU A 42 -29.92 43.47 14.14
C GLU A 42 -29.44 42.36 13.20
N LEU A 43 -29.20 41.14 13.70
CA LEU A 43 -28.78 40.00 12.88
C LEU A 43 -29.87 39.55 11.89
N ARG A 44 -31.15 39.72 12.24
CA ARG A 44 -32.27 39.52 11.31
C ARG A 44 -32.31 40.59 10.23
N GLN A 45 -32.16 41.86 10.60
CA GLN A 45 -32.14 42.98 9.67
C GLN A 45 -30.91 42.95 8.76
N GLU A 46 -29.75 42.58 9.29
CA GLU A 46 -28.50 42.44 8.55
C GLU A 46 -28.64 41.35 7.48
N ARG A 47 -29.11 40.15 7.83
CA ARG A 47 -29.36 39.08 6.85
C ARG A 47 -30.41 39.48 5.81
N HIS A 48 -31.41 40.27 6.18
CA HIS A 48 -32.39 40.79 5.22
C HIS A 48 -31.77 41.81 4.26
N ARG A 49 -30.95 42.75 4.79
CA ARG A 49 -30.22 43.76 4.02
C ARG A 49 -29.14 43.13 3.13
N GLU A 50 -28.51 42.06 3.59
CA GLU A 50 -27.54 41.26 2.82
C GLU A 50 -28.23 40.53 1.67
N ARG A 51 -29.34 39.81 1.92
CA ARG A 51 -30.13 39.19 0.86
C ARG A 51 -30.62 40.20 -0.18
N ALA A 52 -31.05 41.39 0.25
CA ALA A 52 -31.44 42.47 -0.66
C ALA A 52 -30.25 43.01 -1.47
N ARG A 53 -29.09 43.21 -0.84
CA ARG A 53 -27.84 43.61 -1.52
C ARG A 53 -27.39 42.56 -2.52
N GLN A 54 -27.43 41.28 -2.15
CA GLN A 54 -27.08 40.15 -3.02
C GLN A 54 -28.02 40.09 -4.22
N ARG A 55 -29.34 40.15 -4.00
CA ARG A 55 -30.33 40.19 -5.08
C ARG A 55 -30.15 41.38 -6.02
N ASN A 56 -29.77 42.54 -5.48
CA ASN A 56 -29.47 43.72 -6.29
C ASN A 56 -28.14 43.57 -7.04
N LEU A 57 -27.11 42.96 -6.47
CA LEU A 57 -25.85 42.65 -7.15
C LEU A 57 -26.05 41.60 -8.27
N ASP A 58 -26.83 40.55 -7.99
CA ASP A 58 -27.24 39.52 -8.95
C ASP A 58 -27.95 40.16 -10.16
N ARG A 59 -28.81 41.16 -9.90
CA ARG A 59 -29.62 41.85 -10.91
C ARG A 59 -28.89 42.97 -11.63
N ALA A 60 -28.01 43.72 -10.95
CA ALA A 60 -27.38 44.92 -11.49
C ALA A 60 -26.15 44.63 -12.37
N ALA A 61 -25.49 43.47 -12.21
CA ALA A 61 -24.30 43.17 -12.98
C ALA A 61 -24.07 41.67 -13.27
N PRO A 62 -24.98 40.99 -13.99
CA PRO A 62 -24.75 39.61 -14.43
C PRO A 62 -23.51 39.47 -15.33
N GLU A 63 -23.18 40.50 -16.13
CA GLU A 63 -21.98 40.50 -16.98
C GLU A 63 -20.66 40.73 -16.22
N ARG A 64 -20.69 41.46 -15.10
CA ARG A 64 -19.50 41.73 -14.28
C ARG A 64 -19.29 40.71 -13.16
N ARG A 65 -20.16 39.70 -13.06
CA ARG A 65 -19.79 38.39 -12.49
C ARG A 65 -18.79 37.72 -13.42
N SER A 66 -17.61 38.31 -13.28
CA SER A 66 -16.27 37.82 -13.45
C SER A 66 -16.09 36.85 -14.60
N LYS A 67 -15.59 37.37 -15.72
CA LYS A 67 -14.88 36.55 -16.71
C LYS A 67 -13.93 35.55 -16.04
N ALA A 68 -13.37 35.85 -14.85
CA ALA A 68 -12.53 34.91 -14.11
C ALA A 68 -13.30 33.74 -13.49
N ASP A 69 -14.56 33.91 -13.07
CA ASP A 69 -15.41 32.81 -12.59
C ASP A 69 -15.93 31.98 -13.78
N ARG A 70 -16.37 32.63 -14.86
CA ARG A 70 -16.70 31.92 -16.12
C ARG A 70 -15.49 31.16 -16.69
N ASN A 71 -14.30 31.74 -16.69
CA ASN A 71 -13.08 31.04 -17.11
C ASN A 71 -12.66 29.94 -16.12
N ARG A 72 -13.13 29.96 -14.86
CA ARG A 72 -12.84 28.94 -13.85
C ARG A 72 -13.79 27.75 -13.95
N GLU A 73 -15.01 27.97 -14.45
CA GLU A 73 -16.04 26.94 -14.64
C GLU A 73 -16.04 26.32 -16.06
N ARG A 74 -15.22 26.82 -16.99
CA ARG A 74 -15.10 26.25 -18.34
C ARG A 74 -14.40 24.91 -18.33
N ASP A 75 -14.95 23.97 -19.10
CA ASP A 75 -14.34 22.68 -19.34
C ASP A 75 -13.01 22.81 -20.10
N ILE A 76 -12.12 21.83 -19.89
CA ILE A 76 -10.76 21.82 -20.47
C ILE A 76 -10.81 21.93 -22.01
N SER A 77 -11.78 21.28 -22.65
CA SER A 77 -11.99 21.34 -24.11
C SER A 77 -12.41 22.74 -24.58
N GLU A 78 -13.29 23.42 -23.87
CA GLU A 78 -13.70 24.81 -24.17
C GLU A 78 -12.58 25.81 -23.90
N GLN A 79 -11.79 25.55 -22.86
CA GLN A 79 -10.61 26.34 -22.54
C GLN A 79 -9.56 26.26 -23.67
N ILE A 80 -9.36 25.06 -24.24
CA ILE A 80 -8.48 24.83 -25.40
C ILE A 80 -9.05 25.51 -26.64
N ALA A 81 -10.35 25.35 -26.92
CA ALA A 81 -11.00 25.97 -28.07
C ALA A 81 -10.94 27.52 -28.04
N LEU A 82 -10.97 28.12 -26.84
CA LEU A 82 -10.85 29.56 -26.64
C LEU A 82 -9.38 30.05 -26.49
N GLY A 83 -8.39 29.14 -26.55
CA GLY A 83 -6.97 29.49 -26.45
C GLY A 83 -6.57 30.09 -25.09
N VAL A 84 -7.33 29.82 -24.03
CA VAL A 84 -6.97 30.30 -22.68
C VAL A 84 -5.86 29.40 -22.14
N PRO A 85 -4.70 29.96 -21.72
CA PRO A 85 -3.60 29.15 -21.24
C PRO A 85 -4.04 28.30 -20.05
N ALA A 86 -3.72 27.01 -20.09
CA ALA A 86 -3.97 26.12 -18.97
C ALA A 86 -3.30 26.71 -17.73
N LYS A 87 -4.04 26.85 -16.62
CA LYS A 87 -3.44 27.16 -15.32
C LYS A 87 -2.63 25.94 -14.93
N THR A 88 -1.37 25.90 -15.35
CA THR A 88 -0.37 25.01 -14.78
C THR A 88 -0.13 25.52 -13.37
N ALA A 89 -1.02 25.17 -12.43
CA ALA A 89 -0.65 25.14 -11.04
C ALA A 89 0.50 24.14 -10.98
N SER A 90 1.72 24.65 -11.08
CA SER A 90 2.94 23.91 -10.77
C SER A 90 2.95 23.72 -9.25
N SER A 91 2.02 22.90 -8.76
CA SER A 91 2.28 22.11 -7.57
C SER A 91 3.53 21.31 -7.92
N GLY A 92 4.53 21.29 -7.06
CA GLY A 92 5.82 20.65 -7.31
C GLY A 92 5.74 19.14 -7.64
N GLU A 93 4.54 18.57 -7.67
CA GLU A 93 4.19 17.22 -8.10
C GLU A 93 4.71 16.82 -9.48
N GLY A 94 4.91 17.78 -10.40
CA GLY A 94 5.50 17.49 -11.71
C GLY A 94 7.04 17.34 -11.71
N LEU A 95 7.71 17.71 -10.61
CA LEU A 95 9.17 17.63 -10.51
C LEU A 95 9.68 16.27 -10.02
N PHE A 96 8.80 15.43 -9.47
CA PHE A 96 9.17 14.16 -8.87
C PHE A 96 8.37 13.00 -9.45
N ASP A 97 9.03 11.86 -9.71
CA ASP A 97 8.35 10.64 -10.13
C ASP A 97 7.58 10.03 -8.95
N SER A 98 6.26 9.90 -9.11
CA SER A 98 5.36 9.24 -8.16
C SER A 98 5.83 7.87 -7.66
N ARG A 99 6.55 7.10 -8.50
CA ARG A 99 7.07 5.78 -8.16
C ARG A 99 8.18 5.81 -7.11
N LEU A 100 8.78 6.97 -6.88
CA LEU A 100 9.84 7.15 -5.88
C LEU A 100 9.27 7.30 -4.47
N PHE A 101 8.08 7.90 -4.31
CA PHE A 101 7.48 8.14 -3.00
C PHE A 101 6.95 6.88 -2.31
N ASN A 102 6.73 5.81 -3.06
CA ASN A 102 6.27 4.52 -2.53
C ASN A 102 7.44 3.54 -2.29
N GLN A 103 8.69 4.01 -2.33
CA GLN A 103 9.85 3.18 -1.99
C GLN A 103 10.15 3.35 -0.50
N SER A 104 10.05 2.27 0.28
CA SER A 104 10.45 2.24 1.70
C SER A 104 11.97 2.25 1.91
N ARG A 105 12.75 2.30 0.83
CA ARG A 105 14.22 2.33 0.86
C ARG A 105 14.69 3.65 1.47
N GLY A 106 15.32 3.58 2.64
CA GLY A 106 15.95 4.73 3.32
C GLY A 106 15.53 4.91 4.78
N LEU A 107 14.42 4.32 5.23
CA LEU A 107 14.06 4.32 6.67
C LEU A 107 14.79 3.22 7.47
N ASP A 108 15.27 2.18 6.78
CA ASP A 108 15.83 0.96 7.38
C ASP A 108 17.37 0.98 7.50
N SER A 109 18.06 1.91 6.83
CA SER A 109 19.52 1.87 6.66
C SER A 109 20.34 2.48 7.79
N GLY A 110 19.77 2.69 8.99
CA GLY A 110 20.46 3.40 10.07
C GLY A 110 20.06 3.05 11.50
N PHE A 111 19.18 2.06 11.69
CA PHE A 111 18.70 1.65 13.01
C PHE A 111 19.20 0.26 13.43
N ASN A 112 20.27 -0.24 12.81
CA ASN A 112 20.76 -1.58 13.05
C ASN A 112 21.79 -1.64 14.17
N ASP A 113 21.69 -2.67 15.00
CA ASP A 113 22.65 -2.98 16.06
C ASP A 113 23.99 -3.40 15.45
N ASP A 114 25.12 -2.95 16.02
CA ASP A 114 26.47 -3.25 15.52
C ASP A 114 26.80 -4.75 15.61
N GLU A 115 26.05 -5.49 16.43
CA GLU A 115 26.12 -6.96 16.56
C GLU A 115 25.31 -7.70 15.48
N GLY A 116 24.47 -6.99 14.72
CA GLY A 116 23.64 -7.53 13.65
C GLY A 116 24.42 -7.80 12.36
N TYR A 117 24.34 -9.03 11.83
CA TYR A 117 25.04 -9.45 10.61
C TYR A 117 24.37 -8.92 9.32
N ASN A 118 24.21 -7.59 9.21
CA ASN A 118 23.51 -6.89 8.14
C ASN A 118 24.46 -6.14 7.20
N VAL A 119 25.57 -6.79 6.83
CA VAL A 119 26.60 -6.23 5.91
C VAL A 119 26.05 -5.98 4.51
N TYR A 120 25.02 -6.72 4.10
CA TYR A 120 24.40 -6.62 2.78
C TYR A 120 22.96 -6.15 2.89
N SER A 121 22.60 -5.20 2.02
CA SER A 121 21.24 -4.65 1.93
C SER A 121 20.25 -5.54 1.19
N GLU A 122 20.74 -6.46 0.34
CA GLU A 122 19.91 -7.40 -0.42
C GLU A 122 20.39 -8.83 -0.16
N ALA A 123 19.44 -9.77 -0.12
CA ALA A 123 19.76 -11.18 -0.08
C ALA A 123 20.44 -11.60 -1.39
N TRP A 124 21.42 -12.51 -1.30
CA TRP A 124 22.13 -13.07 -2.47
C TRP A 124 21.17 -13.57 -3.56
N ARG A 125 20.08 -14.25 -3.16
CA ARG A 125 19.04 -14.71 -4.09
C ARG A 125 17.82 -13.81 -3.99
N LYS A 126 17.45 -13.20 -5.12
CA LYS A 126 16.16 -12.51 -5.33
C LYS A 126 14.98 -13.49 -5.47
N GLU A 127 15.30 -14.78 -5.65
CA GLU A 127 14.36 -15.88 -5.89
C GLU A 127 13.45 -16.23 -4.70
N SER A 128 13.79 -15.81 -3.48
CA SER A 128 12.92 -16.03 -2.31
C SER A 128 11.52 -15.41 -2.52
N ASN A 129 11.42 -14.36 -3.34
CA ASN A 129 10.14 -13.77 -3.76
C ASN A 129 9.56 -14.41 -5.02
N ILE A 130 10.40 -15.03 -5.86
CA ILE A 130 9.98 -15.73 -7.08
C ILE A 130 9.21 -17.00 -6.70
N ALA A 131 9.49 -17.62 -5.56
CA ALA A 131 8.72 -18.76 -5.05
C ALA A 131 7.20 -18.47 -4.94
N ASN A 132 6.82 -17.22 -4.61
CA ASN A 132 5.42 -16.81 -4.56
C ASN A 132 4.79 -16.57 -5.95
N SER A 133 5.59 -16.50 -7.02
CA SER A 133 5.14 -16.31 -8.40
C SER A 133 5.38 -17.53 -9.30
N ILE A 134 6.16 -18.53 -8.87
CA ILE A 134 6.50 -19.71 -9.68
C ILE A 134 5.27 -20.54 -10.03
N TYR A 135 4.26 -20.59 -9.16
CA TYR A 135 3.01 -21.26 -9.48
C TYR A 135 1.85 -20.70 -8.64
N ARG A 136 1.14 -19.72 -9.21
CA ARG A 136 -0.18 -19.29 -8.73
C ARG A 136 -1.17 -19.41 -9.89
N PRO A 137 -1.74 -20.59 -10.14
CA PRO A 137 -2.80 -20.74 -11.12
C PRO A 137 -3.96 -19.82 -10.72
N THR A 138 -4.13 -18.75 -11.47
CA THR A 138 -5.25 -17.85 -11.25
C THR A 138 -6.45 -18.45 -11.98
N LYS A 139 -7.41 -18.96 -11.21
CA LYS A 139 -8.60 -19.67 -11.73
C LYS A 139 -9.43 -18.88 -12.75
N ASN A 140 -9.17 -17.58 -12.86
CA ASN A 140 -9.91 -16.66 -13.73
C ASN A 140 -9.16 -16.27 -15.01
N VAL A 141 -7.81 -16.32 -15.03
CA VAL A 141 -7.05 -16.00 -16.25
C VAL A 141 -7.27 -17.09 -17.31
N ASP A 142 -7.38 -18.34 -16.89
CA ASP A 142 -7.67 -19.44 -17.82
C ASP A 142 -9.08 -19.33 -18.42
N LYS A 143 -10.06 -18.77 -17.67
CA LYS A 143 -11.43 -18.58 -18.17
C LYS A 143 -11.49 -17.51 -19.27
N ASP A 144 -10.72 -16.44 -19.12
CA ASP A 144 -10.66 -15.38 -20.13
C ASP A 144 -9.83 -15.80 -21.36
N LEU A 145 -8.82 -16.67 -21.18
CA LEU A 145 -7.90 -17.08 -22.24
C LEU A 145 -8.39 -18.30 -23.04
N TYR A 146 -9.06 -19.25 -22.39
CA TYR A 146 -9.54 -20.50 -22.99
C TYR A 146 -11.08 -20.57 -23.12
N GLY A 147 -11.80 -19.56 -22.64
CA GLY A 147 -13.26 -19.48 -22.70
C GLY A 147 -13.98 -20.62 -21.95
N GLU A 148 -15.30 -20.62 -22.00
CA GLU A 148 -16.14 -21.71 -21.46
C GLU A 148 -16.05 -23.01 -22.28
N ASP A 149 -15.31 -22.97 -23.39
CA ASP A 149 -15.17 -24.06 -24.36
C ASP A 149 -14.54 -25.31 -23.73
N LEU A 150 -13.63 -25.17 -22.74
CA LEU A 150 -13.08 -26.33 -22.03
C LEU A 150 -14.13 -27.09 -21.20
N ASP A 151 -15.05 -26.37 -20.55
CA ASP A 151 -16.13 -26.98 -19.78
C ASP A 151 -17.19 -27.59 -20.70
N GLU A 152 -17.41 -27.02 -21.89
CA GLU A 152 -18.26 -27.60 -22.93
C GLU A 152 -17.62 -28.84 -23.55
N LEU A 153 -16.34 -28.80 -23.92
CA LEU A 153 -15.59 -29.92 -24.48
C LEU A 153 -15.56 -31.10 -23.51
N ARG A 154 -15.37 -30.84 -22.22
CA ARG A 154 -15.39 -31.83 -21.14
C ARG A 154 -16.78 -32.46 -20.95
N LYS A 155 -17.87 -31.74 -21.25
CA LYS A 155 -19.25 -32.27 -21.20
C LYS A 155 -19.60 -33.08 -22.44
N THR A 156 -18.86 -32.97 -23.53
CA THR A 156 -19.12 -33.78 -24.72
C THR A 156 -18.55 -35.19 -24.56
N ASN A 157 -19.40 -36.22 -24.68
CA ASN A 157 -19.00 -37.64 -24.70
C ASN A 157 -18.26 -38.06 -25.99
N ARG A 158 -17.78 -37.11 -26.79
CA ARG A 158 -17.09 -37.36 -28.07
C ARG A 158 -15.72 -38.02 -27.90
N PHE A 159 -15.16 -37.99 -26.68
CA PHE A 159 -13.83 -38.49 -26.35
C PHE A 159 -13.84 -39.65 -25.35
N VAL A 160 -14.96 -40.37 -25.22
CA VAL A 160 -15.01 -41.63 -24.47
C VAL A 160 -14.59 -42.76 -25.42
N PRO A 161 -13.45 -43.44 -25.21
CA PRO A 161 -13.04 -44.55 -26.06
C PRO A 161 -13.98 -45.74 -25.87
N ASP A 162 -14.36 -46.42 -26.96
CA ASP A 162 -15.19 -47.63 -26.91
C ASP A 162 -14.47 -48.83 -26.27
N LYS A 163 -13.14 -48.77 -26.19
CA LYS A 163 -12.30 -49.82 -25.64
C LYS A 163 -11.30 -49.18 -24.67
N GLU A 164 -11.57 -49.32 -23.39
CA GLU A 164 -10.68 -48.83 -22.33
C GLU A 164 -9.42 -49.70 -22.24
N PHE A 165 -8.31 -49.09 -21.84
CA PHE A 165 -7.07 -49.81 -21.59
C PHE A 165 -7.21 -50.61 -20.29
N SER A 166 -6.81 -51.88 -20.28
CA SER A 166 -6.88 -52.71 -19.07
C SER A 166 -6.08 -52.04 -17.94
N GLY A 167 -6.75 -51.66 -16.86
CA GLY A 167 -6.16 -50.94 -15.72
C GLY A 167 -6.64 -49.49 -15.55
N THR A 168 -7.51 -48.97 -16.42
CA THR A 168 -8.07 -47.60 -16.27
C THR A 168 -9.50 -47.56 -15.72
N ASP A 169 -9.93 -48.58 -14.96
CA ASP A 169 -11.27 -48.64 -14.36
C ASP A 169 -11.59 -47.31 -13.64
N ARG A 170 -12.45 -46.48 -14.25
CA ARG A 170 -12.85 -45.17 -13.72
C ARG A 170 -13.64 -45.27 -12.41
N ALA A 171 -13.96 -46.49 -11.97
CA ALA A 171 -14.57 -46.79 -10.67
C ALA A 171 -13.54 -46.90 -9.52
N GLY A 172 -12.23 -46.85 -9.80
CA GLY A 172 -11.17 -47.05 -8.83
C GLY A 172 -10.34 -45.80 -8.51
N VAL A 173 -10.46 -45.34 -7.27
CA VAL A 173 -9.45 -44.55 -6.54
C VAL A 173 -9.20 -43.12 -7.05
N SER A 174 -9.84 -42.15 -6.40
CA SER A 174 -9.37 -40.77 -6.40
C SER A 174 -7.91 -40.74 -5.93
N ARG A 175 -6.99 -40.32 -6.82
CA ARG A 175 -5.56 -40.18 -6.54
C ARG A 175 -5.32 -39.11 -5.45
N SER A 176 -5.48 -39.49 -4.19
CA SER A 176 -5.24 -38.67 -3.01
C SER A 176 -4.16 -39.34 -2.14
N GLY A 177 -2.93 -39.30 -2.62
CA GLY A 177 -1.76 -39.78 -1.90
C GLY A 177 -0.49 -39.52 -2.71
N PRO A 178 0.67 -39.35 -2.06
CA PRO A 178 1.95 -39.31 -2.76
C PRO A 178 2.11 -40.59 -3.62
N VAL A 179 2.67 -40.41 -4.81
CA VAL A 179 2.83 -41.46 -5.82
C VAL A 179 3.47 -42.70 -5.19
N GLN A 180 2.70 -43.79 -5.12
CA GLN A 180 3.23 -45.10 -4.76
C GLN A 180 3.74 -45.74 -6.05
N PHE A 181 5.03 -46.09 -6.05
CA PHE A 181 5.61 -46.89 -7.12
C PHE A 181 5.33 -48.36 -6.81
N GLU A 182 4.81 -49.09 -7.79
CA GLU A 182 4.81 -50.55 -7.73
C GLU A 182 6.27 -51.01 -7.82
N ARG A 183 6.68 -51.80 -6.82
CA ARG A 183 7.99 -52.45 -6.84
C ARG A 183 7.91 -53.60 -7.84
N GLU A 184 8.29 -53.34 -9.09
CA GLU A 184 8.57 -54.41 -10.04
C GLU A 184 9.67 -55.30 -9.44
N GLU A 185 9.39 -56.59 -9.23
CA GLU A 185 10.30 -57.52 -8.55
C GLU A 185 11.54 -57.89 -9.37
N ASP A 186 11.52 -57.60 -10.68
CA ASP A 186 12.65 -57.80 -11.59
C ASP A 186 13.22 -56.45 -12.02
N ASP A 187 14.10 -55.86 -11.20
CA ASP A 187 14.87 -54.65 -11.52
C ASP A 187 15.74 -54.90 -12.77
N PRO A 188 15.35 -54.43 -13.97
CA PRO A 188 16.03 -54.77 -15.24
C PRO A 188 17.42 -54.15 -15.33
N PHE A 189 17.73 -53.20 -14.46
CA PHE A 189 18.96 -52.44 -14.45
C PHE A 189 19.87 -52.79 -13.28
N ASN A 190 19.49 -53.75 -12.42
CA ASN A 190 20.20 -54.19 -11.22
C ASN A 190 20.68 -53.01 -10.32
N ILE A 191 19.95 -51.89 -10.33
CA ILE A 191 20.22 -50.69 -9.54
C ILE A 191 20.15 -51.02 -8.05
N ASP A 192 19.27 -51.93 -7.64
CA ASP A 192 19.16 -52.39 -6.26
C ASP A 192 20.41 -53.13 -5.79
N GLN A 193 21.06 -53.91 -6.66
CA GLN A 193 22.34 -54.55 -6.32
C GLN A 193 23.46 -53.50 -6.20
N PHE A 194 23.46 -52.49 -7.06
CA PHE A 194 24.41 -51.37 -7.00
C PHE A 194 24.24 -50.53 -5.72
N LEU A 195 23.01 -50.22 -5.33
CA LEU A 195 22.73 -49.50 -4.07
C LEU A 195 23.14 -50.32 -2.85
N ASN A 196 22.92 -51.63 -2.86
CA ASN A 196 23.34 -52.52 -1.77
C ASN A 196 24.88 -52.61 -1.64
N THR A 197 25.63 -52.58 -2.74
CA THR A 197 27.11 -52.58 -2.68
C THR A 197 27.65 -51.23 -2.19
N ALA A 198 27.09 -50.11 -2.65
CA ALA A 198 27.43 -48.78 -2.16
C ALA A 198 27.15 -48.63 -0.66
N LYS A 199 26.01 -49.15 -0.18
CA LYS A 199 25.63 -49.10 1.24
C LYS A 199 26.51 -49.96 2.15
N ARG A 200 27.10 -51.05 1.62
CA ARG A 200 28.11 -51.86 2.37
C ARG A 200 29.49 -51.18 2.41
N GLY A 201 29.80 -50.31 1.46
CA GLY A 201 31.07 -49.57 1.41
C GLY A 201 31.21 -48.46 2.46
N SER A 202 30.10 -47.91 2.97
CA SER A 202 30.12 -46.77 3.90
C SER A 202 30.33 -47.14 5.37
N THR A 203 30.30 -48.43 5.74
CA THR A 203 30.39 -48.86 7.15
C THR A 203 31.80 -49.18 7.66
N LYS A 204 32.88 -48.96 6.88
CA LYS A 204 34.27 -49.29 7.29
C LYS A 204 35.24 -48.10 7.33
N ARG A 205 34.78 -46.93 7.75
CA ARG A 205 35.66 -45.83 8.20
C ARG A 205 35.06 -45.18 9.44
N GLY A 206 35.62 -45.50 10.61
CA GLY A 206 35.19 -44.91 11.88
C GLY A 206 35.64 -45.68 13.11
N LYS A 207 36.96 -45.81 13.31
CA LYS A 207 37.53 -46.10 14.63
C LYS A 207 38.99 -45.64 14.65
N GLU A 208 39.19 -44.33 14.85
CA GLU A 208 40.48 -43.79 15.31
C GLU A 208 40.26 -43.18 16.70
N GLU A 209 41.15 -43.57 17.59
CA GLU A 209 41.19 -43.27 19.01
C GLU A 209 41.59 -41.80 19.22
N HIS A 210 40.78 -41.06 19.96
CA HIS A 210 41.11 -39.71 20.40
C HIS A 210 41.67 -39.81 21.83
N GLU A 211 43.00 -39.88 21.97
CA GLU A 211 43.69 -39.81 23.27
C GLU A 211 43.47 -38.43 23.92
N ASP A 212 42.76 -38.43 25.05
CA ASP A 212 42.58 -37.28 25.92
C ASP A 212 43.89 -36.84 26.57
N ARG A 213 44.51 -35.78 26.02
CA ARG A 213 45.50 -34.97 26.75
C ARG A 213 44.77 -33.96 27.63
N ARG A 214 44.49 -34.33 28.89
CA ARG A 214 44.09 -33.37 29.94
C ARG A 214 44.89 -33.54 31.23
N ASP A 215 45.42 -32.41 31.66
CA ASP A 215 45.76 -32.03 33.03
C ASP A 215 46.87 -32.75 33.80
N ASN A 216 48.11 -32.36 33.49
CA ASN A 216 49.18 -32.31 34.47
C ASN A 216 49.41 -30.85 34.93
N ARG A 217 48.58 -30.36 35.86
CA ARG A 217 48.82 -29.12 36.61
C ARG A 217 48.65 -29.36 38.10
N LYS A 218 49.65 -30.00 38.71
CA LYS A 218 49.88 -30.00 40.17
C LYS A 218 51.30 -29.52 40.45
N ARG A 219 51.43 -28.71 41.52
CA ARG A 219 52.62 -28.01 42.09
C ARG A 219 52.62 -26.53 41.67
N ARG A 220 52.60 -25.53 42.54
CA ARG A 220 53.12 -25.26 43.90
C ARG A 220 52.54 -23.86 44.27
N LYS A 221 52.45 -23.31 45.48
CA LYS A 221 52.97 -23.54 46.84
C LYS A 221 52.38 -22.39 47.66
N ASP A 222 51.68 -22.66 48.75
CA ASP A 222 51.43 -21.67 49.81
C ASP A 222 52.37 -21.99 50.97
N TYR A 223 53.24 -21.02 51.29
CA TYR A 223 53.84 -20.78 52.60
C TYR A 223 54.34 -19.33 52.62
#